data_AF-A0A968KHA7-F1
#
_entry.id   AF-A0A968KHA7-F1
#
_cell.length_a   1.000
_cell.length_b   1.000
_cell.length_c   1.000
_cell.angle_alpha   90.00
_cell.angle_beta   90.00
_cell.angle_gamma   90.00
#
_symmetry.space_group_name_H-M   'P 1'
#
loop_
_entity.id
_entity.type
_entity.pdbx_description
1 polymer ?
#
loop_
_entity_poly.entity_id
_entity_poly.type
_entity_poly.pdbx_seq_one_letter_code
_entity_poly.pdbx_strand_id
1 'polypeptide(L)'
;FGGYITGVKLLGVSAGSFTGSMETSVMWKDVYSGIMKSLSFAVLVSWICCFEGYFADRYSGQGAEGVGHATTTAVVVSSVTILVWDYFVTSVLI
;
A
#
# COMPACT_ATOMS: atom_id res chain seq x y z
N PHE A 1 -14.25 0.03 -10.44
CA PHE A 1 -15.49 -0.78 -10.51
C PHE A 1 -16.45 -0.50 -9.35
N GLY A 2 -16.03 -0.65 -8.08
CA GLY A 2 -16.90 -0.35 -6.92
C GLY A 2 -17.54 1.04 -6.95
N GLY A 3 -16.74 2.08 -7.20
CA GLY A 3 -17.24 3.46 -7.33
C GLY A 3 -18.20 3.71 -8.51
N TYR A 4 -18.09 2.93 -9.59
CA TYR A 4 -19.01 3.02 -10.73
C TYR A 4 -20.38 2.44 -10.36
N ILE A 5 -20.41 1.31 -9.64
CA ILE A 5 -21.66 0.70 -9.18
C ILE A 5 -22.38 1.65 -8.21
N THR A 6 -21.66 2.23 -7.26
CA THR A 6 -22.28 3.15 -6.30
C THR A 6 -22.73 4.46 -6.95
N GLY A 7 -21.88 5.07 -7.78
CA GLY A 7 -22.22 6.33 -8.46
C GLY A 7 -23.32 6.20 -9.50
N VAL A 8 -23.24 5.19 -10.37
CA VAL A 8 -24.14 5.07 -11.54
C VAL A 8 -25.37 4.23 -11.22
N LYS A 9 -25.20 3.05 -10.60
CA LYS A 9 -26.34 2.13 -10.37
C LYS A 9 -27.14 2.46 -9.12
N LEU A 10 -26.52 2.97 -8.06
CA LEU A 10 -27.20 3.30 -6.80
C LEU A 10 -27.63 4.77 -6.72
N LEU A 11 -26.74 5.71 -7.09
CA LEU A 11 -26.98 7.16 -7.01
C LEU A 11 -27.56 7.77 -8.29
N GLY A 12 -27.67 7.00 -9.38
CA GLY A 12 -28.32 7.44 -10.63
C GLY A 12 -27.52 8.48 -11.44
N VAL A 13 -26.20 8.61 -11.20
CA VAL A 13 -25.33 9.48 -12.01
C VAL A 13 -25.24 8.93 -13.43
N SER A 14 -25.22 9.81 -14.45
CA SER A 14 -25.06 9.40 -15.84
C SER A 14 -23.72 8.67 -16.05
N ALA A 15 -23.79 7.46 -16.60
CA ALA A 15 -22.60 6.63 -16.85
C ALA A 15 -21.56 7.37 -17.70
N GLY A 16 -21.99 8.11 -18.73
CA GLY A 16 -21.12 8.85 -19.62
C GLY A 16 -20.43 10.05 -18.96
N SER A 17 -21.11 10.78 -18.06
CA SER A 17 -20.47 11.89 -17.34
C SER A 17 -19.49 11.37 -16.28
N PHE A 18 -19.81 10.26 -15.61
CA PHE A 18 -18.89 9.64 -14.63
C PHE A 18 -17.57 9.19 -15.28
N THR A 19 -17.64 8.48 -16.42
CA THR A 19 -16.43 8.01 -17.12
C THR A 19 -15.70 9.16 -17.82
N GLY A 20 -16.42 10.09 -18.46
CA GLY A 20 -15.81 11.23 -19.14
C GLY A 20 -15.07 12.17 -18.18
N SER A 21 -15.62 12.41 -16.98
CA SER A 21 -14.92 13.16 -15.94
C SER A 21 -13.70 12.42 -15.41
N MET A 22 -13.76 11.09 -15.23
CA MET A 22 -12.59 10.29 -14.84
C MET A 22 -11.46 10.40 -15.87
N GLU A 23 -11.76 10.25 -17.16
CA GLU A 23 -10.76 10.32 -18.23
C GLU A 23 -10.11 11.70 -18.33
N THR A 24 -10.87 12.77 -18.09
CA THR A 24 -10.35 14.14 -18.16
C THR A 24 -9.55 14.52 -16.92
N SER A 25 -9.88 13.96 -15.75
CA SER A 25 -9.20 14.27 -14.49
C SER A 25 -7.92 13.45 -14.24
N VAL A 26 -7.82 12.25 -14.81
CA VAL A 26 -6.64 11.39 -14.62
C VAL A 26 -5.54 11.78 -15.60
N MET A 27 -4.41 12.22 -15.07
CA MET A 27 -3.22 12.48 -15.88
C MET A 27 -2.29 11.26 -15.89
N TRP A 28 -1.49 11.12 -16.96
CA TRP A 28 -0.44 10.08 -17.04
C TRP A 28 0.56 10.13 -15.88
N LYS A 29 0.77 11.31 -15.28
CA LYS A 29 1.59 11.48 -14.06
C LYS A 29 1.04 10.69 -12.87
N ASP A 30 -0.28 10.62 -12.73
CA ASP A 30 -0.95 9.94 -11.61
C ASP A 30 -0.76 8.43 -11.70
N VAL A 31 -0.74 7.88 -12.91
CA VAL A 31 -0.46 6.46 -13.15
C VAL A 31 0.99 6.13 -12.83
N TYR A 32 1.94 6.92 -13.34
CA TYR A 32 3.37 6.66 -13.14
C TYR A 32 3.78 6.80 -11.66
N SER A 33 3.26 7.82 -10.98
CA SER A 33 3.48 8.01 -9.54
C SER A 33 2.92 6.85 -8.69
N GLY A 34 1.76 6.31 -9.07
CA GLY A 34 1.18 5.12 -8.44
C GLY A 34 2.07 3.88 -8.59
N ILE A 35 2.62 3.65 -9.80
CA ILE A 35 3.53 2.53 -10.06
C ILE A 35 4.81 2.67 -9.22
N MET A 36 5.44 3.84 -9.22
CA MET A 36 6.65 4.09 -8.42
C MET A 36 6.41 3.88 -6.92
N LYS A 37 5.28 4.37 -6.39
CA LYS A 37 4.89 4.13 -4.99
C LYS A 37 4.76 2.64 -4.69
N SER A 38 4.01 1.91 -5.52
CA SER A 38 3.78 0.47 -5.32
C SER A 38 5.08 -0.35 -5.32
N LEU A 39 6.03 -0.02 -6.20
CA LEU A 39 7.33 -0.70 -6.26
C LEU A 39 8.16 -0.41 -5.01
N SER A 40 8.14 0.84 -4.52
CA SER A 40 8.84 1.21 -3.28
C SER A 40 8.28 0.49 -2.05
N PHE A 41 6.95 0.36 -1.95
CA PHE A 41 6.32 -0.41 -0.87
C PHE A 41 6.68 -1.89 -0.93
N ALA A 42 6.72 -2.49 -2.12
CA ALA A 42 7.11 -3.89 -2.29
C ALA A 42 8.55 -4.15 -1.79
N VAL A 43 9.49 -3.25 -2.12
CA VAL A 43 10.89 -3.36 -1.65
C VAL A 43 10.97 -3.21 -0.14
N LEU A 44 10.29 -2.22 0.45
CA LEU A 44 10.32 -2.00 1.89
C LEU A 44 9.71 -3.17 2.67
N VAL A 45 8.53 -3.65 2.27
CA VAL A 45 7.85 -4.75 2.95
C VAL A 45 8.68 -6.03 2.87
N SER A 46 9.18 -6.39 1.68
CA SER A 46 10.01 -7.58 1.53
C SER A 46 11.29 -7.49 2.38
N TRP A 47 11.94 -6.34 2.42
CA TRP A 47 13.13 -6.12 3.24
C TRP A 47 12.84 -6.28 4.75
N ILE A 48 11.78 -5.62 5.24
CA ILE A 48 11.39 -5.66 6.66
C ILE A 48 10.97 -7.07 7.07
N CYS A 49 10.15 -7.75 6.26
CA CYS A 49 9.70 -9.11 6.56
C CYS A 49 10.87 -10.12 6.55
N CYS A 50 11.79 -10.00 5.59
CA CYS A 50 12.99 -10.85 5.56
C CYS A 50 13.91 -10.58 6.76
N PHE A 51 14.05 -9.32 7.17
CA PHE A 51 14.86 -8.95 8.33
C PHE A 51 14.29 -9.56 9.62
N GLU A 52 13.00 -9.33 9.91
CA GLU A 52 12.34 -9.88 11.10
C GLU A 52 12.31 -11.41 11.08
N GLY A 53 12.11 -12.03 9.92
CA GLY A 53 12.16 -13.48 9.77
C GLY A 53 13.54 -14.08 10.02
N TYR A 54 14.61 -13.41 9.54
CA TYR A 54 15.99 -13.88 9.73
C TYR A 54 16.45 -13.76 11.18
N PHE A 55 16.04 -12.70 11.88
CA PHE A 55 16.38 -12.48 13.29
C PHE A 55 15.36 -13.05 14.28
N ALA A 56 14.33 -13.78 13.81
CA ALA A 56 13.27 -14.35 14.63
C ALA A 56 13.82 -15.19 15.80
N ASP A 57 14.74 -16.11 15.52
CA ASP A 57 15.34 -17.00 16.52
C ASP A 57 16.25 -16.27 17.52
N ARG A 58 16.81 -15.12 17.12
CA ARG A 58 17.82 -14.38 17.90
C ARG A 58 17.22 -13.32 18.82
N TYR A 59 16.08 -12.73 18.45
CA TYR A 59 15.49 -11.58 19.14
C TYR A 59 14.08 -11.84 19.70
N SER A 60 13.33 -12.79 19.13
CA SER A 60 11.90 -12.99 19.44
C SER A 60 11.59 -14.28 20.21
N GLY A 61 12.59 -15.15 20.43
CA GLY A 61 12.43 -16.43 21.13
C GLY A 61 12.78 -17.62 20.24
N GLN A 62 12.89 -18.80 20.84
CA GLN A 62 13.26 -20.03 20.13
C GLN A 62 12.01 -20.82 19.74
N GLY A 63 11.99 -21.37 18.52
CA GLY A 63 10.92 -22.25 18.04
C GLY A 63 9.64 -21.51 17.60
N ALA A 64 8.50 -22.19 17.68
CA ALA A 64 7.25 -21.71 17.07
C ALA A 64 6.70 -20.41 17.68
N GLU A 65 6.92 -20.18 18.97
CA GLU A 65 6.50 -18.95 19.66
C GLU A 65 7.28 -17.73 19.14
N GLY A 66 8.59 -17.88 18.90
CA GLY A 66 9.43 -16.82 18.35
C GLY A 66 9.07 -16.44 16.91
N VAL A 67 8.64 -17.41 16.10
CA VAL A 67 8.14 -17.15 14.74
C VAL A 67 6.82 -16.37 14.79
N GLY A 68 5.90 -16.74 15.69
CA GLY A 68 4.66 -16.00 15.92
C GLY A 68 4.94 -14.55 16.29
N HIS A 69 5.81 -14.33 17.27
CA HIS A 69 6.20 -12.99 17.69
C HIS A 69 6.86 -12.17 16.56
N ALA A 70 7.83 -12.75 15.85
CA ALA A 70 8.50 -12.08 14.72
C ALA A 70 7.52 -11.68 13.60
N THR A 71 6.53 -12.53 13.28
CA THR A 71 5.51 -12.17 12.27
C THR A 71 4.63 -11.00 12.71
N THR A 72 4.24 -10.94 14.00
CA THR A 72 3.45 -9.82 14.52
C THR A 72 4.23 -8.50 14.50
N THR A 73 5.51 -8.54 14.90
CA THR A 73 6.40 -7.38 14.86
C THR A 73 6.63 -6.92 13.42
N ALA A 74 6.87 -7.85 12.50
CA ALA A 74 7.04 -7.54 11.08
C ALA A 74 5.83 -6.82 10.48
N VAL A 75 4.61 -7.25 10.78
CA VAL A 75 3.39 -6.59 10.28
C VAL A 75 3.24 -5.18 10.86
N VAL A 76 3.50 -5.00 12.16
CA VAL A 76 3.39 -3.68 12.79
C VAL A 76 4.46 -2.71 12.25
N VAL A 77 5.72 -3.14 12.21
CA VAL A 77 6.83 -2.32 11.72
C VAL A 77 6.63 -1.97 10.24
N SER A 78 6.30 -2.95 9.40
CA SER A 78 6.05 -2.72 7.97
C SER A 78 4.90 -1.73 7.74
N SER A 79 3.80 -1.86 8.50
CA SER A 79 2.65 -0.94 8.40
C SER A 79 3.03 0.51 8.76
N VAL A 80 3.74 0.71 9.86
CA VAL A 80 4.19 2.05 10.29
C VAL A 80 5.19 2.64 9.30
N THR A 81 6.16 1.84 8.82
CA THR A 81 7.14 2.30 7.82
C THR A 81 6.48 2.69 6.52
N ILE A 82 5.48 1.94 6.03
CA ILE A 82 4.74 2.30 4.81
C ILE A 82 4.02 3.63 4.97
N LEU A 83 3.39 3.90 6.12
CA LEU A 83 2.71 5.17 6.37
C LEU A 83 3.67 6.36 6.36
N VAL A 84 4.82 6.23 7.03
CA VAL A 84 5.86 7.27 7.03
C VAL A 84 6.44 7.46 5.63
N TRP A 85 6.67 6.37 4.91
CA TRP A 85 7.19 6.42 3.55
C TRP A 85 6.20 7.04 2.56
N ASP A 86 4.90 6.77 2.70
CA ASP A 86 3.87 7.38 1.86
C ASP A 86 3.83 8.89 2.04
N TYR A 87 3.97 9.40 3.28
CA TYR A 87 4.11 10.83 3.53
C TYR A 87 5.33 11.39 2.77
N PHE A 88 6.49 10.76 2.90
CA PHE A 88 7.71 11.21 2.23
C PHE A 88 7.57 11.24 0.70
N VAL A 89 7.05 10.16 0.09
CA VAL A 89 6.87 10.09 -1.36
C VAL A 89 5.81 11.10 -1.82
N THR A 90 4.74 11.30 -1.06
CA THR A 90 3.70 12.29 -1.39
C THR A 90 4.26 13.71 -1.33
N SER A 91 5.03 14.05 -0.31
CA SER A 91 5.67 15.37 -0.18
C SER A 91 6.69 15.67 -1.28
N VAL A 92 7.33 14.65 -1.85
CA VAL A 92 8.28 14.81 -2.98
C VAL A 92 7.56 14.91 -4.33
N LEU A 93 6.39 14.30 -4.45
CA LEU A 93 5.64 14.20 -5.71
C LEU A 93 4.64 15.36 -5.94
N ILE A 94 4.19 15.98 -4.85
CA ILE A 94 3.46 17.26 -4.84
C ILE A 94 4.44 18.39 -5.13
#